data_AF-A0A6I3GD25-F1
#
_entry.id   AF-A0A6I3GD25-F1
#
_cell.length_a   1.000
_cell.length_b   1.000
_cell.length_c   1.000
_cell.angle_alpha   90.00
_cell.angle_beta   90.00
_cell.angle_gamma   90.00
#
_symmetry.space_group_name_H-M   'P 1'
#
loop_
_entity.id
_entity.type
_entity.pdbx_description
1 polymer ?
#
loop_
_entity_poly.entity_id
_entity_poly.type
_entity_poly.pdbx_seq_one_letter_code
_entity_poly.pdbx_strand_id
1 'polypeptide(L)'
;LFMAGIPWRQLLALVGGTAAIAVVGYPYAGSAAVRVHAWLNMDQEVVRIDKGYQVYQALLSIANGGWQGTGAGSGTSKWGYVPLAHSDFIFAVVAEEMGLLGTVLVFGGFLLLIYFAVQVAYNASDTHGAFIAGGVAAWFGVQAFVNIGGVVGLIPMTGLTLPFLSYGGSSIVASMIGAGLLINVARYPKKSA
;
A
#
# COMPACT_ATOMS: atom_id res chain seq x y z
N LEU A 1 -13.20 -14.12 4.67
CA LEU A 1 -14.65 -13.98 4.96
C LEU A 1 -15.47 -13.91 3.68
N PHE A 2 -15.24 -12.93 2.79
CA PHE A 2 -15.93 -12.84 1.50
C PHE A 2 -15.83 -14.13 0.68
N MET A 3 -14.62 -14.67 0.49
CA MET A 3 -14.41 -15.93 -0.23
C MET A 3 -15.05 -17.16 0.44
N ALA A 4 -15.30 -17.09 1.74
CA ALA A 4 -15.96 -18.17 2.47
C ALA A 4 -17.49 -18.18 2.28
N GLY A 5 -18.03 -17.27 1.46
CA GLY A 5 -19.47 -17.21 1.15
C GLY A 5 -20.32 -16.57 2.25
N ILE A 6 -19.71 -15.82 3.17
CA ILE A 6 -20.46 -15.14 4.23
C ILE A 6 -21.42 -14.10 3.59
N PRO A 7 -22.70 -14.06 4.02
CA PRO A 7 -23.69 -13.14 3.46
C PRO A 7 -23.22 -11.68 3.46
N TRP A 8 -23.48 -10.96 2.37
CA TRP A 8 -23.04 -9.57 2.18
C TRP A 8 -23.49 -8.64 3.31
N ARG A 9 -24.68 -8.86 3.89
CA ARG A 9 -25.20 -8.10 5.04
C ARG A 9 -24.29 -8.23 6.26
N GLN A 10 -23.74 -9.41 6.52
CA GLN A 10 -22.84 -9.65 7.67
C GLN A 10 -21.45 -9.06 7.40
N LEU A 11 -20.97 -9.14 6.16
CA LEU A 11 -19.71 -8.49 5.77
C LEU A 11 -19.80 -6.96 5.93
N LEU A 12 -20.89 -6.36 5.44
CA LEU A 12 -21.16 -4.93 5.62
C LEU A 12 -21.30 -4.56 7.09
N ALA A 13 -21.98 -5.38 7.89
CA ALA A 13 -22.09 -5.13 9.33
C ALA A 13 -20.71 -5.18 10.03
N LEU A 14 -19.82 -6.09 9.62
CA LEU A 14 -18.47 -6.20 10.17
C LEU A 14 -17.58 -5.02 9.76
N VAL A 15 -17.62 -4.63 8.49
CA VAL A 15 -16.90 -3.45 7.98
C VAL A 15 -17.45 -2.18 8.66
N GLY A 16 -18.77 -2.02 8.71
CA GLY A 16 -19.43 -0.89 9.36
C GLY A 16 -19.18 -0.82 10.86
N GLY A 17 -19.16 -1.97 11.54
CA GLY A 17 -18.81 -2.06 12.96
C GLY A 17 -17.36 -1.64 13.22
N THR A 18 -16.42 -2.16 12.42
CA THR A 18 -15.01 -1.76 12.52
C THR A 18 -14.84 -0.26 12.24
N ALA A 19 -15.55 0.28 11.25
CA ALA A 19 -15.53 1.71 10.93
C ALA A 19 -16.13 2.57 12.05
N ALA A 20 -17.24 2.14 12.65
CA ALA A 20 -17.85 2.84 13.78
C ALA A 20 -16.90 2.87 14.99
N ILE A 21 -16.23 1.75 15.29
CA ILE A 21 -15.20 1.69 16.33
C ILE A 21 -14.05 2.65 16.00
N ALA A 22 -13.60 2.71 14.74
CA ALA A 22 -12.56 3.65 14.33
C ALA A 22 -12.97 5.12 14.50
N VAL A 23 -14.23 5.47 14.20
CA VAL A 23 -14.76 6.83 14.37
C VAL A 23 -14.88 7.20 15.85
N VAL A 24 -15.41 6.31 16.69
CA VAL A 24 -15.51 6.53 18.14
C VAL A 24 -14.14 6.55 18.79
N GLY A 25 -13.20 5.75 18.29
CA GLY A 25 -11.81 5.67 18.76
C GLY A 25 -10.93 6.82 18.28
N TYR A 26 -11.34 7.56 17.25
CA TYR A 26 -10.59 8.66 16.65
C TYR A 26 -9.99 9.66 17.66
N PRO A 27 -10.73 10.22 18.63
CA PRO A 27 -10.17 11.18 19.59
C PRO A 27 -9.10 10.56 20.50
N TYR A 28 -9.08 9.24 20.65
CA TYR A 28 -8.10 8.51 21.46
C TYR A 28 -6.90 8.04 20.64
N ALA A 29 -6.98 8.10 19.31
CA ALA A 29 -5.98 7.59 18.40
C ALA A 29 -4.89 8.64 18.12
N GLY A 30 -4.09 9.01 19.13
CA GLY A 30 -3.15 10.14 19.09
C GLY A 30 -2.41 10.34 17.77
N SER A 31 -1.60 9.36 17.34
CA SER A 31 -0.85 9.47 16.08
C SER A 31 -1.73 9.43 14.83
N ALA A 32 -2.80 8.64 14.82
CA ALA A 32 -3.69 8.53 13.66
C ALA A 32 -4.53 9.79 13.46
N ALA A 33 -5.06 10.36 14.53
CA ALA A 33 -5.83 11.60 14.52
C ALA A 33 -4.99 12.79 14.01
N VAL A 34 -3.72 12.87 14.40
CA VAL A 34 -2.78 13.88 13.88
C VAL A 34 -2.59 13.73 12.37
N ARG A 35 -2.48 12.51 11.86
CA ARG A 35 -2.29 12.26 10.42
C ARG A 35 -3.55 12.55 9.60
N VAL A 36 -4.73 12.27 10.13
CA VAL A 36 -6.01 12.64 9.52
C VAL A 36 -6.19 14.16 9.53
N HIS A 37 -5.87 14.82 10.65
CA HIS A 37 -5.89 16.29 10.72
C HIS A 37 -4.93 16.92 9.71
N ALA A 38 -3.70 16.40 9.61
CA ALA A 38 -2.71 16.88 8.65
C ALA A 38 -3.17 16.67 7.20
N TRP A 39 -3.80 15.52 6.91
CA TRP A 39 -4.37 15.22 5.61
C TRP A 39 -5.52 16.18 5.23
N LEU A 40 -6.44 16.46 6.15
CA LEU A 40 -7.58 17.36 5.93
C LEU A 40 -7.19 18.84 5.77
N ASN A 41 -6.09 19.27 6.37
CA ASN A 41 -5.67 20.69 6.44
C ASN A 41 -4.32 20.93 5.72
N MET A 42 -4.05 20.18 4.65
CA MET A 42 -2.78 20.26 3.90
C MET A 42 -2.60 21.61 3.16
N ASP A 43 -3.68 22.40 3.03
CA ASP A 43 -3.68 23.76 2.50
C ASP A 43 -2.98 24.76 3.44
N GLN A 44 -3.03 24.51 4.75
CA GLN A 44 -2.46 25.39 5.77
C GLN A 44 -0.93 25.28 5.82
N GLU A 45 -0.23 26.41 5.76
CA GLU A 45 1.23 26.46 5.84
C GLU A 45 1.76 25.85 7.15
N VAL A 46 1.12 26.16 8.28
CA VAL A 46 1.50 25.64 9.61
C VAL A 46 1.47 24.11 9.64
N VAL A 47 0.52 23.48 8.95
CA VAL A 47 0.43 22.02 8.85
C VAL A 47 1.55 21.48 7.98
N ARG A 48 1.82 22.11 6.83
CA ARG A 48 2.86 21.68 5.87
C ARG A 48 4.28 21.73 6.43
N ILE A 49 4.56 22.60 7.40
CA ILE A 49 5.89 22.71 8.02
C ILE A 49 6.05 21.88 9.32
N ASP A 50 4.97 21.31 9.85
CA ASP A 50 4.99 20.48 11.07
C ASP A 50 4.37 19.09 10.81
N LYS A 51 3.09 18.89 11.15
CA LYS A 51 2.47 17.55 11.16
C LYS A 51 2.29 16.93 9.77
N GLY A 52 2.14 17.74 8.73
CA GLY A 52 1.98 17.32 7.34
C GLY A 52 3.29 17.26 6.56
N TYR A 53 4.42 17.64 7.16
CA TYR A 53 5.68 17.85 6.45
C TYR A 53 6.13 16.67 5.59
N GLN A 54 6.07 15.46 6.13
CA GLN A 54 6.51 14.25 5.41
C GLN A 54 5.70 14.01 4.13
N VAL A 55 4.36 14.11 4.22
CA VAL A 55 3.46 13.92 3.08
C VAL A 55 3.60 15.07 2.09
N TYR A 56 3.71 16.30 2.59
CA TYR A 56 3.90 17.47 1.74
C TYR A 56 5.19 17.38 0.92
N GLN A 57 6.31 17.00 1.54
CA GLN A 57 7.58 16.80 0.83
C GLN A 57 7.49 15.66 -0.18
N ALA A 58 6.80 14.57 0.14
CA ALA A 58 6.56 13.50 -0.81
C ALA A 58 5.78 13.96 -2.05
N LEU A 59 4.76 14.81 -1.86
CA LEU A 59 3.99 15.41 -2.97
C LEU A 59 4.86 16.34 -3.83
N LEU A 60 5.75 17.13 -3.22
CA LEU A 60 6.71 17.96 -3.96
C LEU A 60 7.69 17.10 -4.77
N SER A 61 8.19 16.02 -4.21
CA SER A 61 9.07 15.08 -4.90
C SER A 61 8.39 14.42 -6.10
N ILE A 62 7.13 14.00 -5.94
CA ILE A 62 6.32 13.48 -7.05
C ILE A 62 6.15 14.55 -8.14
N ALA A 63 5.87 15.79 -7.76
CA ALA A 63 5.73 16.90 -8.69
C ALA A 63 7.03 17.19 -9.45
N ASN A 64 8.19 17.12 -8.78
CA ASN A 64 9.51 17.35 -9.37
C ASN A 64 9.90 16.28 -10.40
N GLY A 65 9.42 15.03 -10.24
CA GLY A 65 9.74 13.95 -11.17
C GLY A 65 9.16 14.14 -12.58
N GLY A 66 8.05 14.87 -12.73
CA GLY A 66 7.43 15.10 -14.03
C GLY A 66 7.21 13.79 -14.84
N TRP A 67 7.44 13.85 -16.16
CA TRP A 67 7.20 12.70 -17.04
C TRP A 67 8.35 11.68 -17.04
N GLN A 68 9.60 12.16 -17.01
CA GLN A 68 10.81 11.35 -17.24
C GLN A 68 11.62 11.07 -15.97
N GLY A 69 11.30 11.75 -14.87
CA GLY A 69 12.10 11.71 -13.64
C GLY A 69 13.30 12.66 -13.71
N THR A 70 13.92 12.88 -12.55
CA THR A 70 15.18 13.62 -12.44
C THR A 70 16.40 12.77 -12.85
N GLY A 71 16.22 11.45 -12.97
CA GLY A 71 17.28 10.47 -13.19
C GLY A 71 17.50 9.57 -11.97
N ALA A 72 17.76 8.28 -12.21
CA ALA A 72 18.06 7.34 -11.15
C ALA A 72 19.27 7.81 -10.34
N GLY A 73 19.12 7.91 -9.02
CA GLY A 73 20.18 8.38 -8.17
C GLY A 73 20.35 9.91 -8.07
N SER A 74 19.56 10.72 -8.78
CA SER A 74 19.65 12.20 -8.69
C SER A 74 18.56 12.84 -7.81
N GLY A 75 17.60 12.05 -7.31
CA GLY A 75 16.46 12.56 -6.53
C GLY A 75 16.89 13.24 -5.24
N THR A 76 16.23 14.34 -4.90
CA THR A 76 16.49 15.14 -3.71
C THR A 76 15.80 14.58 -2.46
N SER A 77 14.74 13.77 -2.60
CA SER A 77 13.99 13.17 -1.49
C SER A 77 14.86 12.44 -0.47
N LYS A 78 15.89 11.73 -0.95
CA LYS A 78 16.78 10.91 -0.12
C LYS A 78 17.79 11.70 0.70
N TRP A 79 17.95 12.99 0.42
CA TRP A 79 18.89 13.88 1.13
C TRP A 79 18.34 14.39 2.47
N GLY A 80 17.23 13.81 2.94
CA GLY A 80 16.59 14.12 4.22
C GLY A 80 15.36 15.03 4.11
N TYR A 81 15.01 15.50 2.90
CA TYR A 81 13.80 16.31 2.69
C TYR A 81 12.52 15.52 2.96
N VAL A 82 12.49 14.24 2.58
CA VAL A 82 11.43 13.31 2.94
C VAL A 82 11.95 12.40 4.06
N PRO A 83 11.57 12.62 5.33
CA PRO A 83 11.91 11.71 6.41
C PRO A 83 11.43 10.31 6.09
N LEU A 84 12.26 9.29 6.37
CA LEU A 84 11.93 7.88 6.11
C LEU A 84 11.59 7.57 4.64
N ALA A 85 12.13 8.36 3.68
CA ALA A 85 11.96 8.17 2.23
C ALA A 85 12.19 6.73 1.75
N HIS A 86 13.10 5.99 2.38
CA HIS A 86 13.43 4.60 2.01
C HIS A 86 12.42 3.57 2.54
N SER A 87 11.62 3.91 3.54
CA SER A 87 10.61 3.05 4.15
C SER A 87 9.25 3.32 3.51
N ASP A 88 8.44 4.16 4.10
CA ASP A 88 7.02 4.31 3.81
C ASP A 88 6.74 5.29 2.66
N PHE A 89 7.75 6.04 2.23
CA PHE A 89 7.70 7.00 1.13
C PHE A 89 8.55 6.60 -0.09
N ILE A 90 8.95 5.33 -0.21
CA ILE A 90 9.78 4.87 -1.33
C ILE A 90 9.13 5.15 -2.70
N PHE A 91 7.80 5.13 -2.75
CA PHE A 91 7.05 5.47 -3.95
C PHE A 91 7.28 6.92 -4.40
N ALA A 92 7.45 7.88 -3.47
CA ALA A 92 7.77 9.26 -3.81
C ALA A 92 9.19 9.41 -4.38
N VAL A 93 10.14 8.60 -3.89
CA VAL A 93 11.50 8.55 -4.45
C VAL A 93 11.47 8.01 -5.88
N VAL A 94 10.73 6.93 -6.13
CA VAL A 94 10.55 6.39 -7.49
C VAL A 94 9.88 7.43 -8.39
N ALA A 95 8.87 8.15 -7.89
CA ALA A 95 8.20 9.20 -8.63
C ALA A 95 9.14 10.34 -9.00
N GLU A 96 10.00 10.77 -8.09
CA GLU A 96 10.97 11.82 -8.37
C GLU A 96 12.03 11.35 -9.38
N GLU A 97 12.65 10.18 -9.15
CA GLU A 97 13.80 9.73 -9.94
C GLU A 97 13.42 9.18 -11.32
N MET A 98 12.26 8.52 -11.43
CA MET A 98 11.81 7.82 -12.65
C MET A 98 10.54 8.44 -13.27
N GLY A 99 9.97 9.47 -12.64
CA GLY A 99 8.82 10.20 -13.16
C GLY A 99 7.54 9.37 -13.25
N LEU A 100 6.65 9.83 -14.14
CA LEU A 100 5.40 9.15 -14.45
C LEU A 100 5.61 7.72 -14.96
N LEU A 101 6.65 7.47 -15.76
CA LEU A 101 6.92 6.13 -16.28
C LEU A 101 7.25 5.14 -15.16
N GLY A 102 8.13 5.51 -14.23
CA GLY A 102 8.48 4.64 -13.10
C GLY A 102 7.29 4.36 -12.17
N THR A 103 6.49 5.38 -11.88
CA THR A 103 5.31 5.22 -11.01
C THR A 103 4.25 4.33 -11.65
N VAL A 104 3.98 4.49 -12.95
CA VAL A 104 3.07 3.61 -13.70
C VAL A 104 3.60 2.17 -13.73
N LEU A 105 4.91 1.97 -13.91
CA LEU A 105 5.51 0.63 -13.87
C LEU A 105 5.38 -0.03 -12.50
N VAL A 106 5.64 0.70 -11.41
CA VAL A 106 5.49 0.15 -10.05
C VAL A 106 4.03 -0.15 -9.75
N PHE A 107 3.12 0.80 -10.00
CA PHE A 107 1.69 0.61 -9.76
C PHE A 107 1.12 -0.53 -10.62
N GLY A 108 1.45 -0.55 -11.91
CA GLY A 108 1.09 -1.62 -12.84
C GLY A 108 1.66 -2.99 -12.44
N GLY A 109 2.90 -3.02 -11.92
CA GLY A 109 3.51 -4.23 -11.37
C GLY A 109 2.73 -4.81 -10.20
N PHE A 110 2.25 -3.95 -9.28
CA PHE A 110 1.36 -4.39 -8.21
C PHE A 110 0.01 -4.89 -8.72
N LEU A 111 -0.60 -4.19 -9.70
CA LEU A 111 -1.84 -4.66 -10.31
C LEU A 111 -1.69 -6.04 -10.96
N LEU A 112 -0.60 -6.26 -11.69
CA LEU A 112 -0.27 -7.56 -12.27
C LEU A 112 -0.04 -8.62 -11.20
N LEU A 113 0.69 -8.29 -10.14
CA LEU A 113 0.95 -9.20 -9.03
C LEU A 113 -0.35 -9.63 -8.36
N ILE A 114 -1.25 -8.69 -8.07
CA ILE A 114 -2.56 -8.98 -7.48
C ILE A 114 -3.41 -9.81 -8.45
N TYR A 115 -3.40 -9.47 -9.74
CA TYR A 115 -4.09 -10.24 -10.77
C TYR A 115 -3.62 -11.70 -10.79
N PHE A 116 -2.31 -11.94 -10.84
CA PHE A 116 -1.77 -13.30 -10.80
C PHE A 116 -2.10 -14.02 -9.49
N ALA A 117 -2.00 -13.34 -8.34
CA ALA A 117 -2.34 -13.94 -7.05
C ALA A 117 -3.84 -14.35 -6.98
N VAL A 118 -4.73 -13.54 -7.55
CA VAL A 118 -6.15 -13.88 -7.69
C VAL A 118 -6.34 -15.07 -8.63
N GLN A 119 -5.63 -15.12 -9.77
CA GLN A 119 -5.67 -16.27 -10.67
C GLN A 119 -5.20 -17.57 -9.98
N VAL A 120 -4.17 -17.51 -9.13
CA VAL A 120 -3.73 -18.65 -8.32
C VAL A 120 -4.85 -19.10 -7.37
N ALA A 121 -5.54 -18.16 -6.72
CA ALA A 121 -6.65 -18.50 -5.84
C ALA A 121 -7.84 -19.17 -6.56
N TYR A 122 -8.18 -18.71 -7.77
CA TYR A 122 -9.24 -19.32 -8.59
C TYR A 122 -8.89 -20.74 -9.05
N ASN A 123 -7.62 -20.96 -9.40
CA ASN A 123 -7.12 -22.24 -9.92
C ASN A 123 -6.60 -23.20 -8.83
N ALA A 124 -6.66 -22.83 -7.55
CA ALA A 124 -6.18 -23.66 -6.45
C ALA A 124 -6.93 -24.99 -6.38
N SER A 125 -6.21 -26.12 -6.27
CA SER A 125 -6.81 -27.47 -6.24
C SER A 125 -7.80 -27.71 -5.10
N ASP A 126 -7.62 -27.02 -3.97
CA ASP A 126 -8.42 -27.15 -2.77
C ASP A 126 -8.87 -25.79 -2.19
N THR A 127 -9.87 -25.82 -1.31
CA THR A 127 -10.44 -24.62 -0.70
C THR A 127 -9.46 -23.91 0.23
N HIS A 128 -8.55 -24.64 0.91
CA HIS A 128 -7.56 -24.01 1.78
C HIS A 128 -6.52 -23.26 0.94
N GLY A 129 -6.01 -23.87 -0.13
CA GLY A 129 -5.14 -23.21 -1.10
C GLY A 129 -5.78 -21.94 -1.67
N ALA A 130 -7.06 -21.99 -2.02
CA ALA A 130 -7.80 -20.83 -2.50
C ALA A 130 -7.86 -19.70 -1.45
N PHE A 131 -8.13 -20.02 -0.18
CA PHE A 131 -8.18 -19.02 0.89
C PHE A 131 -6.81 -18.42 1.22
N ILE A 132 -5.74 -19.23 1.19
CA ILE A 132 -4.37 -18.73 1.38
C ILE A 132 -4.02 -17.76 0.25
N ALA A 133 -4.16 -18.17 -1.00
CA ALA A 133 -3.80 -17.35 -2.14
C ALA A 133 -4.64 -16.07 -2.22
N GLY A 134 -5.96 -16.18 -2.01
CA GLY A 134 -6.84 -15.02 -1.99
C GLY A 134 -6.60 -14.08 -0.81
N GLY A 135 -6.23 -14.62 0.35
CA GLY A 135 -5.82 -13.84 1.52
C GLY A 135 -4.53 -13.06 1.27
N VAL A 136 -3.50 -13.69 0.69
CA VAL A 136 -2.25 -13.02 0.31
C VAL A 136 -2.49 -11.96 -0.77
N ALA A 137 -3.32 -12.26 -1.78
CA ALA A 137 -3.71 -11.30 -2.81
C ALA A 137 -4.36 -10.05 -2.21
N ALA A 138 -5.33 -10.24 -1.30
CA ALA A 138 -5.98 -9.14 -0.60
C ALA A 138 -5.02 -8.37 0.29
N TRP A 139 -4.11 -9.05 0.99
CA TRP A 139 -3.11 -8.42 1.84
C TRP A 139 -2.18 -7.51 1.03
N PHE A 140 -1.55 -8.01 -0.04
CA PHE A 140 -0.69 -7.20 -0.90
C PHE A 140 -1.45 -6.05 -1.57
N GLY A 141 -2.68 -6.31 -2.03
CA GLY A 141 -3.51 -5.28 -2.66
C GLY A 141 -3.88 -4.16 -1.71
N VAL A 142 -4.39 -4.47 -0.52
CA VAL A 142 -4.76 -3.47 0.50
C VAL A 142 -3.52 -2.70 0.96
N GLN A 143 -2.40 -3.38 1.21
CA GLN A 143 -1.18 -2.73 1.68
C GLN A 143 -0.60 -1.79 0.61
N ALA A 144 -0.56 -2.21 -0.65
CA ALA A 144 -0.10 -1.36 -1.75
C ALA A 144 -1.03 -0.16 -1.98
N PHE A 145 -2.34 -0.37 -1.98
CA PHE A 145 -3.33 0.70 -2.11
C PHE A 145 -3.21 1.71 -0.97
N VAL A 146 -3.10 1.24 0.28
CA VAL A 146 -3.00 2.10 1.46
C VAL A 146 -1.69 2.91 1.46
N ASN A 147 -0.57 2.28 1.10
CA ASN A 147 0.72 2.98 1.03
C ASN A 147 0.72 4.02 -0.10
N ILE A 148 0.44 3.60 -1.34
CA ILE A 148 0.51 4.49 -2.51
C ILE A 148 -0.53 5.62 -2.34
N GLY A 149 -1.76 5.30 -1.95
CA GLY A 149 -2.81 6.28 -1.71
C GLY A 149 -2.45 7.29 -0.61
N GLY A 150 -1.73 6.86 0.44
CA GLY A 150 -1.23 7.76 1.48
C GLY A 150 -0.12 8.70 0.96
N VAL A 151 0.81 8.16 0.17
CA VAL A 151 1.94 8.92 -0.40
C VAL A 151 1.47 9.95 -1.42
N VAL A 152 0.46 9.64 -2.23
CA VAL A 152 -0.12 10.60 -3.20
C VAL A 152 -1.20 11.50 -2.60
N GLY A 153 -1.48 11.39 -1.29
CA GLY A 153 -2.43 12.25 -0.58
C GLY A 153 -3.92 11.94 -0.81
N LEU A 154 -4.27 10.79 -1.40
CA LEU A 154 -5.67 10.37 -1.59
C LEU A 154 -6.36 9.94 -0.29
N ILE A 155 -5.59 9.41 0.65
CA ILE A 155 -6.03 8.96 1.97
C ILE A 155 -5.02 9.39 3.03
N PRO A 156 -5.37 9.43 4.32
CA PRO A 156 -4.41 9.74 5.37
C PRO A 156 -3.26 8.72 5.40
N MET A 157 -2.03 9.22 5.51
CA MET A 157 -0.84 8.37 5.49
C MET A 157 -0.78 7.46 6.73
N THR A 158 -0.66 6.15 6.53
CA THR A 158 -0.69 5.16 7.63
C THR A 158 0.69 4.72 8.11
N GLY A 159 1.75 5.00 7.34
CA GLY A 159 3.12 4.57 7.69
C GLY A 159 3.40 3.09 7.43
N LEU A 160 2.54 2.43 6.64
CA LEU A 160 2.78 1.07 6.19
C LEU A 160 3.85 1.06 5.10
N THR A 161 4.70 0.04 5.12
CA THR A 161 5.68 -0.23 4.05
C THR A 161 4.97 -0.73 2.78
N LEU A 162 5.55 -0.43 1.62
CA LEU A 162 5.18 -1.02 0.34
C LEU A 162 5.82 -2.42 0.23
N PRO A 163 5.05 -3.49 -0.03
CA PRO A 163 5.61 -4.84 -0.15
C PRO A 163 6.74 -4.90 -1.17
N PHE A 164 7.78 -5.69 -0.93
CA PHE A 164 8.95 -5.88 -1.81
C PHE A 164 9.86 -4.67 -2.07
N LEU A 165 9.34 -3.43 -2.04
CA LEU A 165 10.08 -2.22 -2.41
C LEU A 165 10.60 -1.44 -1.20
N SER A 166 9.79 -1.30 -0.15
CA SER A 166 10.15 -0.50 1.01
C SER A 166 11.20 -1.18 1.87
N TYR A 167 12.11 -0.38 2.41
CA TYR A 167 13.08 -0.82 3.39
C TYR A 167 12.40 -1.13 4.72
N GLY A 168 12.30 -2.42 5.04
CA GLY A 168 11.84 -2.92 6.33
C GLY A 168 12.15 -4.39 6.42
N GLY A 169 13.16 -4.78 7.20
CA GLY A 169 13.68 -6.16 7.22
C GLY A 169 12.58 -7.20 7.43
N SER A 170 11.74 -7.02 8.44
CA SER A 170 10.61 -7.91 8.71
C SER A 170 9.55 -7.88 7.62
N SER A 171 9.27 -6.71 7.04
CA SER A 171 8.28 -6.56 5.96
C SER A 171 8.70 -7.28 4.69
N ILE A 172 9.99 -7.22 4.33
CA ILE A 172 10.54 -7.93 3.17
C ILE A 172 10.44 -9.44 3.38
N VAL A 173 10.86 -9.93 4.55
CA VAL A 173 10.76 -11.36 4.89
C VAL A 173 9.30 -11.83 4.84
N ALA A 174 8.38 -11.09 5.44
CA ALA A 174 6.95 -11.41 5.42
C ALA A 174 6.38 -11.42 3.98
N SER A 175 6.79 -10.47 3.14
CA SER A 175 6.38 -10.41 1.73
C SER A 175 6.93 -11.60 0.93
N MET A 176 8.19 -11.99 1.19
CA MET A 176 8.79 -13.19 0.58
C MET A 176 8.06 -14.47 0.99
N ILE A 177 7.68 -14.60 2.26
CA ILE A 177 6.88 -15.74 2.74
C ILE A 177 5.52 -15.77 2.03
N GLY A 178 4.83 -14.63 1.93
CA GLY A 178 3.56 -14.52 1.20
C GLY A 178 3.70 -14.94 -0.27
N ALA A 179 4.74 -14.49 -0.96
CA ALA A 179 5.04 -14.92 -2.32
C ALA A 179 5.33 -16.43 -2.42
N GLY A 180 6.09 -16.98 -1.47
CA GLY A 180 6.35 -18.42 -1.38
C GLY A 180 5.08 -19.25 -1.21
N LEU A 181 4.12 -18.79 -0.41
CA LEU A 181 2.80 -19.42 -0.27
C LEU A 181 2.02 -19.39 -1.59
N LEU A 182 2.01 -18.27 -2.31
CA LEU A 182 1.37 -18.19 -3.62
C LEU A 182 1.97 -19.19 -4.62
N ILE A 183 3.30 -19.29 -4.68
CA ILE A 183 3.99 -20.24 -5.56
C ILE A 183 3.67 -21.69 -5.17
N ASN A 184 3.60 -21.98 -3.87
CA ASN A 184 3.25 -23.31 -3.38
C ASN A 184 1.83 -23.73 -3.83
N VAL A 185 0.85 -22.84 -3.70
CA VAL A 185 -0.53 -23.09 -4.17
C VAL A 185 -0.57 -23.22 -5.69
N ALA A 186 0.14 -22.33 -6.41
CA ALA A 186 0.20 -22.34 -7.87
C ALA A 186 0.78 -23.62 -8.46
N ARG A 187 1.62 -24.34 -7.70
CA ARG A 187 2.23 -25.61 -8.13
C ARG A 187 1.22 -26.75 -8.26
N TYR A 188 0.10 -26.68 -7.55
CA TYR A 188 -0.93 -27.72 -7.54
C TYR A 188 -2.28 -27.17 -8.01
N PRO A 189 -2.42 -26.82 -9.31
CA PRO A 189 -3.68 -26.31 -9.85
C PRO A 189 -4.74 -27.42 -9.94
N LYS A 190 -6.02 -27.03 -9.96
CA LYS A 190 -7.12 -27.94 -10.31
C LYS A 190 -6.81 -28.64 -11.62
N LYS A 191 -6.98 -29.97 -11.68
CA LYS A 191 -6.91 -30.70 -12.95
C LYS A 191 -8.09 -30.24 -13.82
N SER A 192 -7.81 -29.68 -15.00
CA SER A 192 -8.85 -29.46 -16.00
C SER A 192 -9.46 -30.81 -16.38
N ALA A 193 -10.78 -30.91 -16.24
CA ALA A 193 -11.57 -32.05 -16.69
C ALA A 193 -11.73 -32.06 -18.22
#